data_AF-A0AA90QZA1-F1
#
_entry.id   AF-A0AA90QZA1-F1
#
_cell.length_a   1.000
_cell.length_b   1.000
_cell.length_c   1.000
_cell.angle_alpha   90.00
_cell.angle_beta   90.00
_cell.angle_gamma   90.00
#
_symmetry.space_group_name_H-M   'P 1'
#
loop_
_entity.id
_entity.type
_entity.pdbx_description
1 polymer ?
#
loop_
_entity_poly.entity_id
_entity_poly.type
_entity_poly.pdbx_seq_one_letter_code
_entity_poly.pdbx_strand_id
1 'polypeptide(L)'
;MTETELDDGVRFRSFSENAFWRMIEYAMDDDFPTVNTDIVGWIGEHKVEIRDMDVSFGLKLEPPPQPLLYRPRFGAPFMVQKSVAAELQMAWKLHQCLVRPRFKDMLDLVLLLRANSVDVRLVWTALEDECRHDKTPLEHFNWLLDRTIGEHPAWRRLSNGRYDAGECFSVWRSALAANGALQLWESQLTQVYIGGRDLLWVEFEQLVAELAMLLERAGFARVAPADSASVQQRVAPPSASLIDTLARWIGRRD
;
A
#
# COMPACT_ATOMS: atom_id res chain seq x y z
N MET A 1 -7.54 -17.56 -21.47
CA MET A 1 -7.75 -16.67 -22.63
C MET A 1 -7.32 -15.27 -22.20
N THR A 2 -6.26 -14.71 -22.81
CA THR A 2 -5.66 -13.42 -22.42
C THR A 2 -6.13 -12.25 -23.32
N GLU A 3 -6.91 -12.54 -24.36
CA GLU A 3 -7.38 -11.58 -25.37
C GLU A 3 -8.87 -11.78 -25.66
N THR A 4 -9.54 -10.71 -26.06
CA THR A 4 -10.93 -10.73 -26.55
C THR A 4 -11.05 -9.65 -27.62
N GLU A 5 -11.65 -9.98 -28.76
CA GLU A 5 -11.92 -9.03 -29.83
C GLU A 5 -13.29 -8.37 -29.60
N LEU A 6 -13.31 -7.04 -29.67
CA LEU A 6 -14.52 -6.23 -29.63
C LEU A 6 -14.49 -5.32 -30.86
N ASP A 7 -15.64 -5.13 -31.52
CA ASP A 7 -15.77 -4.21 -32.65
C ASP A 7 -16.01 -2.78 -32.15
N ASP A 8 -15.02 -2.24 -31.44
CA ASP A 8 -15.06 -0.91 -30.81
C ASP A 8 -14.02 0.06 -31.41
N GLY A 9 -13.35 -0.35 -32.48
CA GLY A 9 -12.29 0.43 -33.14
C GLY A 9 -10.96 0.44 -32.40
N VAL A 10 -10.82 -0.35 -31.33
CA VAL A 10 -9.56 -0.58 -30.62
C VAL A 10 -8.99 -1.93 -31.02
N ARG A 11 -7.72 -1.94 -31.42
CA ARG A 11 -6.96 -3.18 -31.67
C ARG A 11 -5.70 -3.20 -30.83
N PHE A 12 -5.37 -4.35 -30.27
CA PHE A 12 -4.14 -4.55 -29.50
C PHE A 12 -3.15 -5.39 -30.31
N ARG A 13 -1.85 -5.14 -30.13
CA ARG A 13 -0.82 -6.09 -30.57
C ARG A 13 -1.01 -7.35 -29.74
N SER A 14 -1.09 -8.51 -30.40
CA SER A 14 -1.32 -9.77 -29.69
C SER A 14 -0.24 -9.99 -28.63
N PHE A 15 -0.67 -10.39 -27.44
CA PHE A 15 0.18 -10.85 -26.36
C PHE A 15 0.99 -12.08 -26.78
N SER A 16 0.50 -12.87 -27.74
CA SER A 16 1.27 -13.99 -28.32
C SER A 16 2.51 -13.52 -29.08
N GLU A 17 2.53 -12.31 -29.62
CA GLU A 17 3.69 -11.72 -30.31
C GLU A 17 4.69 -11.07 -29.34
N ASN A 18 4.31 -10.92 -28.06
CA ASN A 18 5.15 -10.32 -27.04
C ASN A 18 5.78 -11.42 -26.17
N ALA A 19 7.08 -11.67 -26.39
CA ALA A 19 7.85 -12.72 -25.74
C ALA A 19 7.82 -12.66 -24.19
N PHE A 20 7.55 -11.48 -23.62
CA PHE A 20 7.50 -11.27 -22.18
C PHE A 20 6.36 -12.04 -21.49
N TRP A 21 5.17 -12.07 -22.10
CA TRP A 21 3.99 -12.73 -21.52
C TRP A 21 4.10 -14.25 -21.48
N ARG A 22 4.98 -14.83 -22.33
CA ARG A 22 5.24 -16.28 -22.35
C ARG A 22 6.05 -16.77 -21.15
N MET A 23 6.71 -15.86 -20.41
CA MET A 23 7.56 -16.20 -19.26
C MET A 23 6.81 -16.21 -17.92
N ILE A 24 5.55 -15.75 -17.89
CA ILE A 24 4.73 -15.66 -16.67
C ILE A 24 4.26 -17.05 -16.19
N GLU A 25 4.21 -18.04 -17.07
CA GLU A 25 3.84 -19.43 -16.74
C GLU A 25 4.85 -20.16 -15.83
N TYR A 26 5.98 -19.53 -15.47
CA TYR A 26 7.05 -20.14 -14.67
C TYR A 26 7.19 -19.60 -13.24
N ALA A 27 6.33 -18.68 -12.80
CA ALA A 27 6.36 -18.20 -11.43
C ALA A 27 5.73 -19.23 -10.47
N MET A 28 6.45 -19.55 -9.39
CA MET A 28 6.03 -20.51 -8.36
C MET A 28 4.96 -19.89 -7.43
N ASP A 29 4.13 -20.74 -6.80
CA ASP A 29 2.99 -20.36 -5.93
C ASP A 29 3.35 -19.43 -4.75
N ASP A 30 4.63 -19.39 -4.38
CA ASP A 30 5.20 -18.64 -3.27
C ASP A 30 5.93 -17.35 -3.70
N ASP A 31 6.10 -17.14 -5.00
CA ASP A 31 6.58 -15.87 -5.56
C ASP A 31 5.38 -15.02 -5.98
N PHE A 32 5.34 -13.77 -5.54
CA PHE A 32 4.44 -12.75 -6.09
C PHE A 32 5.16 -12.03 -7.24
N PRO A 33 5.14 -12.53 -8.50
CA PRO A 33 5.75 -11.79 -9.59
C PRO A 33 4.87 -10.56 -9.85
N THR A 34 5.37 -9.38 -9.48
CA THR A 34 4.96 -8.16 -10.16
C THR A 34 5.80 -8.05 -11.40
N VAL A 35 5.17 -8.16 -12.55
CA VAL A 35 5.85 -8.06 -13.85
C VAL A 35 5.53 -6.72 -14.47
N ASN A 36 6.56 -6.07 -15.00
CA ASN A 36 6.40 -4.82 -15.74
C ASN A 36 6.32 -5.13 -17.24
N THR A 37 5.34 -4.57 -17.93
CA THR A 37 5.05 -4.88 -19.32
C THR A 37 4.42 -3.69 -20.03
N ASP A 38 4.41 -3.74 -21.36
CA ASP A 38 3.83 -2.70 -22.20
C ASP A 38 2.66 -3.25 -23.01
N ILE A 39 1.60 -2.44 -23.13
CA ILE A 39 0.50 -2.68 -24.06
C ILE A 39 0.68 -1.75 -25.26
N VAL A 40 0.71 -2.33 -26.45
CA VAL A 40 0.69 -1.58 -27.71
C VAL A 40 -0.64 -1.83 -28.38
N GLY A 41 -1.30 -0.77 -28.83
CA GLY A 41 -2.56 -0.87 -29.54
C GLY A 41 -2.76 0.29 -30.52
N TRP A 42 -3.94 0.32 -31.11
CA TRP A 42 -4.38 1.38 -32.01
C TRP A 42 -5.82 1.75 -31.71
N ILE A 43 -6.11 3.05 -31.76
CA ILE A 43 -7.47 3.61 -31.76
C ILE A 43 -7.71 4.16 -33.16
N GLY A 44 -8.48 3.43 -33.97
CA GLY A 44 -8.48 3.59 -35.42
C GLY A 44 -7.07 3.42 -35.99
N GLU A 45 -6.56 4.43 -36.69
CA GLU A 45 -5.20 4.43 -37.27
C GLU A 45 -4.11 4.91 -36.30
N HIS A 46 -4.49 5.45 -35.13
CA HIS A 46 -3.52 6.05 -34.20
C HIS A 46 -2.92 4.99 -33.30
N LYS A 47 -1.62 4.76 -33.41
CA LYS A 47 -0.88 3.90 -32.50
C LYS A 47 -0.81 4.52 -31.10
N VAL A 48 -1.13 3.73 -30.08
CA VAL A 48 -1.05 4.09 -28.67
C VAL A 48 -0.18 3.05 -27.97
N GLU A 49 0.70 3.51 -27.08
CA GLU A 49 1.53 2.65 -26.24
C GLU A 49 1.26 3.00 -24.77
N ILE A 50 0.77 2.03 -24.01
CA ILE A 50 0.73 2.08 -22.55
C ILE A 50 2.02 1.43 -22.09
N ARG A 51 2.92 2.25 -21.55
CA ARG A 51 4.22 1.80 -21.04
C ARG A 51 4.17 1.62 -19.54
N ASP A 52 5.08 0.83 -19.02
CA ASP A 52 5.33 0.65 -17.58
C ASP A 52 4.09 0.12 -16.82
N MET A 53 3.34 -0.81 -17.43
CA MET A 53 2.21 -1.46 -16.75
C MET A 53 2.75 -2.53 -15.81
N ASP A 54 2.46 -2.38 -14.52
CA ASP A 54 2.73 -3.42 -13.53
C ASP A 54 1.54 -4.36 -13.39
N VAL A 55 1.80 -5.67 -13.46
CA VAL A 55 0.81 -6.72 -13.24
C VAL A 55 1.30 -7.66 -12.15
N SER A 56 0.58 -7.69 -11.03
CA SER A 56 0.84 -8.59 -9.93
C SER A 56 -0.10 -9.79 -10.00
N PHE A 57 0.47 -11.00 -9.91
CA PHE A 57 -0.29 -12.25 -9.91
C PHE A 57 -0.43 -12.82 -8.50
N GLY A 58 -1.46 -13.64 -8.28
CA GLY A 58 -1.65 -14.35 -7.01
C GLY A 58 -2.04 -13.49 -5.81
N LEU A 59 -2.26 -12.17 -5.99
CA LEU A 59 -2.65 -11.29 -4.90
C LEU A 59 -4.02 -11.69 -4.33
N LYS A 60 -4.05 -11.93 -3.02
CA LYS A 60 -5.28 -12.11 -2.28
C LYS A 60 -6.00 -10.76 -2.19
N LEU A 61 -7.11 -10.63 -2.90
CA LEU A 61 -7.92 -9.41 -2.90
C LEU A 61 -9.01 -9.52 -1.84
N GLU A 62 -8.68 -9.18 -0.59
CA GLU A 62 -9.62 -9.09 0.51
C GLU A 62 -9.54 -7.70 1.18
N PRO A 63 -10.62 -6.90 1.15
CA PRO A 63 -11.93 -7.19 0.56
C PRO A 63 -11.91 -7.39 -0.97
N PRO A 64 -12.91 -8.11 -1.54
CA PRO A 64 -12.95 -8.44 -2.96
C PRO A 64 -13.07 -7.19 -3.84
N PRO A 65 -12.70 -7.29 -5.13
CA PRO A 65 -12.84 -6.19 -6.08
C PRO A 65 -14.27 -5.64 -6.12
N GLN A 66 -14.38 -4.32 -6.23
CA GLN A 66 -15.63 -3.58 -6.28
C GLN A 66 -15.78 -2.84 -7.61
N PRO A 67 -17.01 -2.66 -8.13
CA PRO A 67 -17.23 -1.83 -9.30
C PRO A 67 -16.90 -0.36 -9.03
N LEU A 68 -16.18 0.29 -9.94
CA LEU A 68 -15.85 1.72 -9.89
C LEU A 68 -16.46 2.44 -11.09
N LEU A 69 -17.23 3.50 -10.82
CA LEU A 69 -17.67 4.41 -11.89
C LEU A 69 -16.49 5.31 -12.30
N TYR A 70 -15.84 4.97 -13.41
CA TYR A 70 -14.78 5.78 -13.96
C TYR A 70 -15.36 6.94 -14.78
N ARG A 71 -14.92 8.16 -14.45
CA ARG A 71 -15.29 9.39 -15.16
C ARG A 71 -14.07 9.87 -15.93
N PRO A 72 -13.95 9.51 -17.22
CA PRO A 72 -12.81 9.96 -18.01
C PRO A 72 -12.85 11.48 -18.20
N ARG A 73 -11.70 12.08 -18.49
CA ARG A 73 -11.62 13.51 -18.85
C ARG A 73 -12.42 13.85 -20.10
N PHE A 74 -12.53 12.89 -21.02
CA PHE A 74 -13.28 12.99 -22.27
C PHE A 74 -14.12 11.72 -22.46
N GLY A 75 -15.35 11.86 -22.95
CA GLY A 75 -16.26 10.74 -23.18
C GLY A 75 -17.25 10.48 -22.04
N ALA A 76 -18.10 9.48 -22.23
CA ALA A 76 -19.10 9.10 -21.24
C ALA A 76 -18.47 8.32 -20.06
N PRO A 77 -18.95 8.53 -18.83
CA PRO A 77 -18.59 7.66 -17.70
C PRO A 77 -18.96 6.20 -17.96
N PHE A 78 -18.17 5.26 -17.43
CA PHE A 78 -18.44 3.83 -17.54
C PHE A 78 -18.02 3.08 -16.28
N MET A 79 -18.58 1.88 -16.09
CA MET A 79 -18.29 1.03 -14.93
C MET A 79 -17.08 0.14 -15.21
N VAL A 80 -16.04 0.28 -14.40
CA VAL A 80 -14.95 -0.70 -14.28
C VAL A 80 -15.42 -1.76 -13.29
N GLN A 81 -15.75 -2.96 -13.79
CA GLN A 81 -16.45 -3.98 -13.01
C GLN A 81 -15.64 -4.54 -11.83
N LYS A 82 -14.31 -4.58 -11.98
CA LYS A 82 -13.40 -5.13 -10.97
C LYS A 82 -12.29 -4.13 -10.71
N SER A 83 -12.53 -3.20 -9.79
CA SER A 83 -11.51 -2.31 -9.25
C SER A 83 -11.12 -2.77 -7.85
N VAL A 84 -9.87 -2.55 -7.44
CA VAL A 84 -9.44 -2.86 -6.07
C VAL A 84 -10.25 -2.02 -5.10
N ALA A 85 -10.80 -2.63 -4.05
CA ALA A 85 -11.54 -1.92 -3.01
C ALA A 85 -10.69 -0.82 -2.37
N ALA A 86 -11.32 0.32 -2.04
CA ALA A 86 -10.60 1.47 -1.47
C ALA A 86 -9.87 1.11 -0.17
N GLU A 87 -10.46 0.24 0.64
CA GLU A 87 -9.88 -0.22 1.91
C GLU A 87 -8.57 -0.98 1.69
N LEU A 88 -8.52 -1.85 0.67
CA LEU A 88 -7.33 -2.62 0.33
C LEU A 88 -6.24 -1.72 -0.28
N GLN A 89 -6.63 -0.76 -1.14
CA GLN A 89 -5.69 0.25 -1.65
C GLN A 89 -5.08 1.07 -0.52
N MET A 90 -5.88 1.46 0.49
CA MET A 90 -5.39 2.17 1.66
C MET A 90 -4.45 1.32 2.49
N ALA A 91 -4.78 0.06 2.75
CA ALA A 91 -3.92 -0.86 3.51
C ALA A 91 -2.54 -1.00 2.87
N TRP A 92 -2.46 -1.23 1.56
CA TRP A 92 -1.19 -1.32 0.84
C TRP A 92 -0.37 -0.02 0.90
N LYS A 93 -1.03 1.14 0.77
CA LYS A 93 -0.35 2.45 0.83
C LYS A 93 0.12 2.77 2.24
N LEU A 94 -0.67 2.44 3.26
CA LEU A 94 -0.28 2.54 4.66
C LEU A 94 0.92 1.64 4.94
N HIS A 95 0.87 0.37 4.54
CA HIS A 95 1.98 -0.57 4.71
C HIS A 95 3.28 -0.04 4.09
N GLN A 96 3.21 0.51 2.88
CA GLN A 96 4.36 1.13 2.22
C GLN A 96 4.88 2.34 2.99
N CYS A 97 4.01 3.13 3.63
CA CYS A 97 4.42 4.17 4.58
C CYS A 97 5.19 3.62 5.78
N LEU A 98 4.90 2.39 6.24
CA LEU A 98 5.56 1.78 7.41
C LEU A 98 6.92 1.13 7.08
N VAL A 99 7.09 0.65 5.85
CA VAL A 99 8.31 -0.07 5.42
C VAL A 99 9.32 0.89 4.80
N ARG A 100 8.86 1.68 3.82
CA ARG A 100 9.68 2.61 3.04
C ARG A 100 8.77 3.76 2.59
N PRO A 101 8.58 4.78 3.45
CA PRO A 101 7.67 5.88 3.16
C PRO A 101 7.93 6.52 1.79
N ARG A 102 6.84 6.79 1.06
CA ARG A 102 6.82 7.43 -0.26
C ARG A 102 5.80 8.55 -0.27
N PHE A 103 6.17 9.69 -0.84
CA PHE A 103 5.28 10.86 -0.84
C PHE A 103 4.02 10.64 -1.66
N LYS A 104 4.12 9.91 -2.79
CA LYS A 104 2.96 9.56 -3.61
C LYS A 104 1.91 8.73 -2.85
N ASP A 105 2.34 7.84 -1.93
CA ASP A 105 1.39 7.02 -1.18
C ASP A 105 0.67 7.84 -0.10
N MET A 106 1.38 8.79 0.53
CA MET A 106 0.76 9.75 1.45
C MET A 106 -0.25 10.65 0.74
N LEU A 107 0.09 11.15 -0.46
CA LEU A 107 -0.82 11.89 -1.33
C LEU A 107 -2.07 11.05 -1.65
N ASP A 108 -1.89 9.81 -2.10
CA ASP A 108 -2.99 8.92 -2.45
C ASP A 108 -3.90 8.64 -1.25
N LEU A 109 -3.32 8.44 -0.05
CA LEU A 109 -4.10 8.27 1.19
C LEU A 109 -4.95 9.50 1.50
N VAL A 110 -4.39 10.71 1.36
CA VAL A 110 -5.17 11.95 1.50
C VAL A 110 -6.32 11.98 0.50
N LEU A 111 -6.05 11.70 -0.78
CA LEU A 111 -7.06 11.74 -1.84
C LEU A 111 -8.18 10.71 -1.60
N LEU A 112 -7.81 9.49 -1.20
CA LEU A 112 -8.75 8.43 -0.86
C LEU A 112 -9.64 8.82 0.33
N LEU A 113 -9.06 9.33 1.41
CA LEU A 113 -9.78 9.76 2.62
C LEU A 113 -10.67 10.99 2.39
N ARG A 114 -10.30 11.88 1.47
CA ARG A 114 -11.14 13.03 1.08
C ARG A 114 -12.33 12.61 0.23
N ALA A 115 -12.14 11.64 -0.66
CA ALA A 115 -13.15 11.25 -1.65
C ALA A 115 -14.09 10.13 -1.17
N ASN A 116 -13.71 9.37 -0.14
CA ASN A 116 -14.42 8.17 0.28
C ASN A 116 -14.63 8.11 1.81
N SER A 117 -15.78 7.60 2.23
CA SER A 117 -15.93 6.99 3.55
C SER A 117 -15.39 5.56 3.46
N VAL A 118 -14.53 5.16 4.40
CA VAL A 118 -13.89 3.84 4.38
C VAL A 118 -14.21 3.06 5.65
N ASP A 119 -14.35 1.74 5.52
CA ASP A 119 -14.43 0.86 6.69
C ASP A 119 -13.02 0.64 7.26
N VAL A 120 -12.68 1.41 8.29
CA VAL A 120 -11.38 1.34 8.97
C VAL A 120 -11.07 -0.05 9.51
N ARG A 121 -12.07 -0.88 9.84
CA ARG A 121 -11.83 -2.25 10.31
C ARG A 121 -11.28 -3.12 9.19
N LEU A 122 -11.82 -3.00 7.98
CA LEU A 122 -11.32 -3.72 6.81
C LEU A 122 -9.91 -3.25 6.42
N VAL A 123 -9.64 -1.95 6.52
CA VAL A 123 -8.28 -1.41 6.31
C VAL A 123 -7.30 -2.01 7.32
N TRP A 124 -7.67 -2.06 8.60
CA TRP A 124 -6.82 -2.64 9.64
C TRP A 124 -6.54 -4.12 9.41
N THR A 125 -7.58 -4.91 9.12
CA THR A 125 -7.40 -6.35 8.85
C THR A 125 -6.44 -6.58 7.69
N ALA A 126 -6.61 -5.85 6.58
CA ALA A 126 -5.69 -5.98 5.45
C ALA A 126 -4.27 -5.49 5.78
N LEU A 127 -4.14 -4.37 6.50
CA LEU A 127 -2.83 -3.84 6.90
C LEU A 127 -2.07 -4.79 7.84
N GLU A 128 -2.77 -5.38 8.81
CA GLU A 128 -2.20 -6.38 9.74
C GLU A 128 -1.69 -7.60 8.99
N ASP A 129 -2.44 -8.08 8.00
CA ASP A 129 -2.05 -9.23 7.17
C ASP A 129 -0.77 -8.93 6.35
N GLU A 130 -0.70 -7.75 5.72
CA GLU A 130 0.49 -7.28 4.97
C GLU A 130 1.70 -7.10 5.90
N CYS A 131 1.53 -6.41 7.03
CA CYS A 131 2.58 -6.22 8.01
C CYS A 131 3.11 -7.56 8.54
N ARG A 132 2.23 -8.53 8.79
CA ARG A 132 2.62 -9.86 9.25
C ARG A 132 3.41 -10.62 8.18
N HIS A 133 3.03 -10.50 6.92
CA HIS A 133 3.73 -11.14 5.80
C HIS A 133 5.18 -10.61 5.68
N ASP A 134 5.35 -9.29 5.72
CA ASP A 134 6.64 -8.61 5.56
C ASP A 134 7.43 -8.48 6.87
N LYS A 135 6.86 -8.95 8.00
CA LYS A 135 7.42 -8.79 9.36
C LYS A 135 7.66 -7.33 9.73
N THR A 136 6.79 -6.45 9.25
CA THR A 136 6.78 -5.02 9.53
C THR A 136 6.06 -4.77 10.86
N PRO A 137 6.69 -4.11 11.85
CA PRO A 137 6.03 -3.78 13.10
C PRO A 137 4.85 -2.82 12.88
N LEU A 138 3.65 -3.21 13.32
CA LEU A 138 2.43 -2.43 13.11
C LEU A 138 2.44 -1.11 13.90
N GLU A 139 3.17 -1.06 15.02
CA GLU A 139 3.35 0.14 15.84
C GLU A 139 3.99 1.30 15.09
N HIS A 140 4.68 1.03 13.98
CA HIS A 140 5.19 2.06 13.07
C HIS A 140 4.08 2.96 12.51
N PHE A 141 2.83 2.49 12.50
CA PHE A 141 1.68 3.32 12.15
C PHE A 141 1.58 4.59 12.99
N ASN A 142 2.00 4.54 14.25
CA ASN A 142 1.97 5.70 15.14
C ASN A 142 2.83 6.86 14.61
N TRP A 143 3.85 6.62 13.78
CA TRP A 143 4.60 7.71 13.14
C TRP A 143 3.75 8.63 12.26
N LEU A 144 2.68 8.10 11.66
CA LEU A 144 1.73 8.92 10.88
C LEU A 144 0.88 9.78 11.81
N LEU A 145 0.30 9.19 12.87
CA LEU A 145 -0.56 9.92 13.81
C LEU A 145 0.20 10.93 14.66
N ASP A 146 1.40 10.57 15.11
CA ASP A 146 2.28 11.43 15.92
C ASP A 146 3.06 12.43 15.06
N ARG A 147 2.89 12.36 13.73
CA ARG A 147 3.51 13.25 12.73
C ARG A 147 5.04 13.21 12.72
N THR A 148 5.60 12.07 13.13
CA THR A 148 7.04 11.81 13.20
C THR A 148 7.55 10.96 12.03
N ILE A 149 6.72 10.67 11.02
CA ILE A 149 7.10 9.88 9.84
C ILE A 149 8.31 10.45 9.07
N GLY A 150 8.63 11.74 9.23
CA GLY A 150 9.87 12.34 8.69
C GLY A 150 11.16 11.80 9.33
N GLU A 151 11.07 11.20 10.52
CA GLU A 151 12.19 10.60 11.24
C GLU A 151 12.47 9.16 10.77
N HIS A 152 11.61 8.61 9.90
CA HIS A 152 11.73 7.24 9.42
C HIS A 152 13.13 6.95 8.83
N PRO A 153 13.83 5.88 9.25
CA PRO A 153 15.22 5.62 8.81
C PRO A 153 15.41 5.49 7.30
N ALA A 154 14.37 5.13 6.56
CA ALA A 154 14.39 5.06 5.10
C ALA A 154 14.72 6.41 4.43
N TRP A 155 14.32 7.55 5.00
CA TRP A 155 14.63 8.86 4.44
C TRP A 155 16.14 9.12 4.46
N ARG A 156 16.80 8.81 5.57
CA ARG A 156 18.27 8.92 5.68
C ARG A 156 18.97 7.95 4.74
N ARG A 157 18.45 6.73 4.56
CA ARG A 157 19.03 5.75 3.61
C ARG A 157 18.93 6.22 2.16
N LEU A 158 17.81 6.85 1.79
CA LEU A 158 17.57 7.37 0.45
C LEU A 158 18.62 8.41 0.02
N SER A 159 19.03 9.25 0.97
CA SER A 159 19.93 10.38 0.74
C SER A 159 21.37 10.12 1.18
N ASN A 160 21.70 8.92 1.67
CA ASN A 160 22.95 8.65 2.41
C ASN A 160 23.19 9.67 3.55
N GLY A 161 22.11 10.10 4.21
CA GLY A 161 22.12 11.08 5.29
C GLY A 161 22.30 12.53 4.85
N ARG A 162 22.33 12.81 3.54
CA ARG A 162 22.56 14.18 3.01
C ARG A 162 21.32 15.06 3.02
N TYR A 163 20.14 14.44 3.00
CA TYR A 163 18.87 15.14 2.95
C TYR A 163 17.90 14.56 3.96
N ASP A 164 17.14 15.43 4.63
CA ASP A 164 15.99 15.03 5.44
C ASP A 164 14.72 14.82 4.61
N ALA A 165 13.62 14.44 5.27
CA ALA A 165 12.35 14.18 4.61
C ALA A 165 11.74 15.44 3.97
N GLY A 166 11.91 16.61 4.59
CA GLY A 166 11.40 17.88 4.09
C GLY A 166 12.13 18.33 2.81
N GLU A 167 13.45 18.18 2.79
CA GLU A 167 14.27 18.44 1.60
C GLU A 167 13.91 17.47 0.46
N CYS A 168 13.76 16.17 0.79
CA CYS A 168 13.30 15.17 -0.17
C CYS A 168 11.90 15.52 -0.73
N PHE A 169 10.98 15.97 0.12
CA PHE A 169 9.63 16.38 -0.28
C PHE A 169 9.65 17.60 -1.19
N SER A 170 10.49 18.59 -0.88
CA SER A 170 10.67 19.79 -1.70
C SER A 170 11.16 19.42 -3.11
N VAL A 171 12.10 18.48 -3.22
CA VAL A 171 12.56 17.94 -4.51
C VAL A 171 11.45 17.17 -5.23
N TRP A 172 10.71 16.30 -4.54
CA TRP A 172 9.60 15.54 -5.12
C TRP A 172 8.49 16.42 -5.72
N ARG A 173 8.19 17.53 -5.03
CA ARG A 173 7.19 18.52 -5.45
C ARG A 173 7.68 19.40 -6.61
N SER A 174 8.98 19.65 -6.69
CA SER A 174 9.56 20.58 -7.66
C SER A 174 9.54 20.02 -9.08
N ALA A 175 8.93 20.76 -10.00
CA ALA A 175 8.89 20.39 -11.43
C ALA A 175 10.21 20.66 -12.17
N LEU A 176 11.04 21.54 -11.61
CA LEU A 176 12.44 21.69 -11.99
C LEU A 176 13.19 20.82 -11.00
N ALA A 177 13.92 19.80 -11.46
CA ALA A 177 14.76 18.98 -10.62
C ALA A 177 15.71 19.90 -9.81
N ALA A 178 15.31 20.29 -8.60
CA ALA A 178 16.00 21.32 -7.83
C ALA A 178 17.35 20.84 -7.32
N ASN A 179 17.68 19.56 -7.52
CA ASN A 179 19.04 19.06 -7.46
C ASN A 179 19.13 17.79 -8.31
N GLY A 180 19.89 17.81 -9.40
CA GLY A 180 20.27 16.59 -10.14
C GLY A 180 21.06 15.56 -9.31
N ALA A 181 21.36 15.89 -8.04
CA ALA A 181 22.06 15.05 -7.08
C ALA A 181 21.16 14.17 -6.20
N LEU A 182 19.85 14.45 -6.10
CA LEU A 182 18.90 13.63 -5.35
C LEU A 182 17.93 12.93 -6.30
N GLN A 183 18.21 11.66 -6.59
CA GLN A 183 17.31 10.82 -7.37
C GLN A 183 16.37 10.08 -6.41
N LEU A 184 15.09 10.51 -6.41
CA LEU A 184 14.03 9.77 -5.73
C LEU A 184 13.64 8.56 -6.58
N TRP A 185 13.33 7.44 -5.93
CA TRP A 185 12.88 6.21 -6.59
C TRP A 185 11.36 6.21 -6.84
N GLU A 186 10.73 7.39 -6.79
CA GLU A 186 9.31 7.58 -7.02
C GLU A 186 9.08 8.68 -8.07
N SER A 187 7.97 8.56 -8.81
CA SER A 187 7.54 9.57 -9.78
C SER A 187 7.32 10.91 -9.10
N GLN A 188 7.74 11.98 -9.78
CA GLN A 188 7.53 13.35 -9.30
C GLN A 188 6.05 13.70 -9.27
N LEU A 189 5.71 14.69 -8.46
CA LEU A 189 4.34 15.11 -8.24
C LEU A 189 3.59 15.46 -9.54
N THR A 190 4.25 16.15 -10.46
CA THR A 190 3.66 16.52 -11.77
C THR A 190 3.37 15.34 -12.68
N GLN A 191 3.96 14.17 -12.41
CA GLN A 191 3.73 12.94 -13.17
C GLN A 191 2.54 12.14 -12.62
N VAL A 192 2.26 12.26 -11.32
CA VAL A 192 1.21 11.47 -10.64
C VAL A 192 -0.05 12.27 -10.33
N TYR A 193 0.00 13.60 -10.42
CA TYR A 193 -1.12 14.47 -10.09
C TYR A 193 -1.35 15.57 -11.14
N ILE A 194 -2.57 15.61 -11.68
CA ILE A 194 -2.98 16.53 -12.76
C ILE A 194 -3.87 17.67 -12.24
N GLY A 195 -4.22 17.68 -10.95
CA GLY A 195 -5.08 18.71 -10.35
C GLY A 195 -4.46 20.11 -10.22
N GLY A 196 -3.27 20.33 -10.79
CA GLY A 196 -2.51 21.58 -10.72
C GLY A 196 -1.37 21.54 -9.70
N ARG A 197 -0.48 22.54 -9.74
CA ARG A 197 0.58 22.72 -8.73
C ARG A 197 0.07 23.35 -7.44
N ASP A 198 -1.19 23.74 -7.40
CA ASP A 198 -1.89 24.26 -6.21
C ASP A 198 -2.21 23.13 -5.21
N LEU A 199 -1.34 22.13 -5.10
CA LEU A 199 -1.39 21.21 -3.98
C LEU A 199 -1.19 22.01 -2.71
N LEU A 200 -2.03 21.70 -1.72
CA LEU A 200 -2.24 22.50 -0.52
C LEU A 200 -1.00 22.58 0.37
N TRP A 201 0.01 21.76 0.13
CA TRP A 201 1.19 21.63 0.99
C TRP A 201 2.39 22.30 0.38
N VAL A 202 2.80 23.39 1.02
CA VAL A 202 4.06 24.05 0.76
C VAL A 202 5.21 23.25 1.38
N GLU A 203 4.97 22.68 2.56
CA GLU A 203 5.98 21.99 3.36
C GLU A 203 5.52 20.56 3.71
N PHE A 204 6.49 19.67 3.97
CA PHE A 204 6.22 18.26 4.26
C PHE A 204 5.35 18.08 5.51
N GLU A 205 5.57 18.90 6.53
CA GLU A 205 4.81 18.89 7.78
C GLU A 205 3.33 19.17 7.55
N GLN A 206 2.98 19.94 6.52
CA GLN A 206 1.58 20.23 6.19
C GLN A 206 0.89 19.01 5.58
N LEU A 207 1.58 18.24 4.73
CA LEU A 207 1.10 16.97 4.20
C LEU A 207 0.86 15.98 5.35
N VAL A 208 1.85 15.82 6.22
CA VAL A 208 1.77 14.87 7.34
C VAL A 208 0.69 15.28 8.33
N ALA A 209 0.57 16.56 8.66
CA ALA A 209 -0.47 17.07 9.55
C ALA A 209 -1.87 16.84 9.01
N GLU A 210 -2.08 17.05 7.70
CA GLU A 210 -3.36 16.76 7.08
C GLU A 210 -3.66 15.27 7.06
N LEU A 211 -2.70 14.43 6.66
CA LEU A 211 -2.88 12.99 6.62
C LEU A 211 -3.24 12.44 8.01
N ALA A 212 -2.53 12.88 9.06
CA ALA A 212 -2.85 12.51 10.44
C ALA A 212 -4.28 12.89 10.82
N MET A 213 -4.70 14.14 10.52
CA MET A 213 -6.06 14.61 10.79
C MET A 213 -7.12 13.79 10.05
N LEU A 214 -6.88 13.43 8.78
CA LEU A 214 -7.82 12.62 7.99
C LEU A 214 -7.91 11.18 8.51
N LEU A 215 -6.79 10.59 8.93
CA LEU A 215 -6.76 9.27 9.56
C LEU A 215 -7.53 9.27 10.88
N GLU A 216 -7.28 10.24 11.77
CA GLU A 216 -8.02 10.40 13.02
C GLU A 216 -9.52 10.58 12.77
N ARG A 217 -9.88 11.45 11.81
CA ARG A 217 -11.29 11.70 11.43
C ARG A 217 -11.97 10.45 10.86
N ALA A 218 -11.26 9.61 10.13
CA ALA A 218 -11.79 8.34 9.63
C ALA A 218 -11.96 7.30 10.75
N GLY A 219 -11.36 7.50 11.92
CA GLY A 219 -11.47 6.62 13.07
C GLY A 219 -10.27 5.68 13.26
N PHE A 220 -9.14 5.95 12.60
CA PHE A 220 -7.90 5.26 12.93
C PHE A 220 -7.42 5.67 14.32
N ALA A 221 -6.88 4.72 15.07
CA ALA A 221 -6.38 4.92 16.42
C ALA A 221 -4.93 4.46 16.54
N ARG A 222 -4.27 4.90 17.61
CA ARG A 222 -2.91 4.47 17.93
C ARG A 222 -2.86 2.97 18.17
N VAL A 223 -1.79 2.36 17.69
CA VAL A 223 -1.47 0.95 17.94
C VAL A 223 -0.71 0.86 19.25
N ALA A 224 -1.17 0.02 20.18
CA ALA A 224 -0.47 -0.19 21.44
C ALA A 224 0.90 -0.85 21.16
N PRO A 225 1.97 -0.48 21.89
CA PRO A 225 3.25 -1.19 21.81
C PRO A 225 3.05 -2.68 22.08
N ALA A 226 3.71 -3.56 21.32
CA ALA A 226 3.58 -5.01 21.44
C ALA A 226 3.83 -5.53 22.87
N ASP A 227 4.66 -4.83 23.66
CA ASP A 227 4.98 -5.16 25.05
C ASP A 227 3.87 -4.83 26.07
N SER A 228 2.81 -4.13 25.65
CA SER A 228 1.71 -3.74 26.55
C SER A 228 0.75 -4.90 26.83
N ALA A 229 0.68 -5.87 25.92
CA ALA A 229 -0.23 -7.02 26.03
C ALA A 229 0.34 -8.16 26.90
N SER A 230 1.66 -8.22 27.09
CA SER A 230 2.33 -9.28 27.86
C SER A 230 2.33 -9.03 29.38
N VAL A 231 2.01 -7.82 29.83
CA VAL A 231 2.02 -7.43 31.26
C VAL A 231 0.69 -7.69 31.97
N GLN A 232 -0.43 -7.85 31.25
CA GLN A 232 -1.76 -8.08 31.86
C GLN A 232 -2.11 -9.56 32.13
N GLN A 233 -1.21 -10.51 31.88
CA GLN A 233 -1.43 -11.94 32.21
C GLN A 233 -0.66 -12.47 33.43
N ARG A 234 -0.09 -11.60 34.28
CA ARG A 234 0.60 -12.04 35.52
C ARG A 234 0.10 -11.34 36.78
N VAL A 235 -1.13 -11.66 37.21
CA VAL A 235 -1.58 -11.64 38.63
C VAL A 235 -2.74 -12.67 38.77
N ALA A 236 -2.49 -13.96 39.07
CA ALA A 236 -2.36 -14.66 40.37
C ALA A 236 -3.63 -15.53 40.70
N PRO A 237 -3.54 -16.58 41.55
CA PRO A 237 -3.84 -17.98 41.22
C PRO A 237 -5.22 -18.49 41.74
N PRO A 238 -5.57 -19.78 41.53
CA PRO A 238 -5.64 -20.64 42.73
C PRO A 238 -5.23 -22.12 42.56
N SER A 239 -4.77 -22.66 43.71
CA SER A 239 -4.99 -23.99 44.28
C SER A 239 -4.53 -25.28 43.57
N ALA A 240 -3.54 -25.91 44.19
CA ALA A 240 -3.44 -27.33 44.56
C ALA A 240 -4.18 -28.39 43.71
N SER A 241 -3.42 -29.35 43.15
CA SER A 241 -3.53 -30.81 43.46
C SER A 241 -3.01 -31.78 42.38
N LEU A 242 -2.08 -31.38 41.50
CA LEU A 242 -1.48 -32.35 40.55
C LEU A 242 -0.38 -33.24 41.17
N ILE A 243 0.13 -32.87 42.36
CA ILE A 243 1.10 -33.70 43.10
C ILE A 243 0.40 -34.67 44.08
N ASP A 244 -0.83 -34.37 44.53
CA ASP A 244 -1.61 -35.29 45.39
C ASP A 244 -2.26 -36.46 44.64
N THR A 245 -2.33 -36.39 43.31
CA THR A 245 -2.96 -37.43 42.48
C THR A 245 -1.96 -38.53 42.06
N LEU A 246 -0.65 -38.24 42.07
CA LEU A 246 0.40 -39.21 41.73
C LEU A 246 0.92 -40.02 42.93
N ALA A 247 0.71 -39.55 44.18
CA ALA A 247 1.07 -40.28 45.39
C ALA A 247 0.09 -41.41 45.78
N ARG A 248 -1.12 -41.45 45.18
CA ARG A 248 -2.12 -42.51 45.46
C ARG A 248 -2.06 -43.71 44.53
N TRP A 249 -1.23 -43.68 43.48
CA TRP A 249 -1.19 -44.76 42.48
C TRP A 249 0.03 -45.71 42.58
N ILE A 250 1.01 -45.39 43.44
CA ILE A 250 2.25 -46.19 43.62
C ILE A 250 2.25 -46.99 44.95
N GLY A 251 1.20 -46.85 45.76
CA GLY A 251 1.12 -47.40 47.14
C GLY A 251 0.23 -48.61 47.38
N ARG A 252 -0.14 -49.41 46.37
CA ARG A 252 -0.80 -50.72 46.59
C ARG A 252 -0.25 -51.77 45.61
N ARG A 253 0.81 -52.46 46.08
CA ARG A 253 1.12 -53.83 45.67
C ARG A 253 0.19 -54.75 46.47
N ASP A 254 -0.46 -55.66 45.78
CA ASP A 254 -0.44 -57.10 46.10
C ASP A 254 -0.15 -57.83 44.78
#